data_AF-C5KDM3-F1
#
_entry.id   AF-C5KDM3-F1
#
_cell.length_a   1.000
_cell.length_b   1.000
_cell.length_c   1.000
_cell.angle_alpha   90.00
_cell.angle_beta   90.00
_cell.angle_gamma   90.00
#
_symmetry.space_group_name_H-M   'P 1'
#
loop_
_entity.id
_entity.type
_entity.pdbx_description
1 polymer ?
#
loop_
_entity_poly.entity_id
_entity_poly.type
_entity_poly.pdbx_seq_one_letter_code
_entity_poly.pdbx_strand_id
1 'polypeptide(L)'
;MSALRFPLPEASTRLKEWLKYNDVVLGSQSLGRRKVLDMSGSRYIATMDPDIDEKAFRKDSPEETCVAVACGKADVLERQLKGLDVVLLCGDQVAVCEDELREKPEGSEEARRFIKDYAQGKGVITWTAIVVVDCLNGTRAVGCHKAITWFNPIREHFIDAIVADPHSLVYRCAGSFCIDDVMGPFVRKIEGGSDSVMGLPLGMLEELLLGKIRPFL
;
A
#
# COMPACT_ATOMS: atom_id res chain seq x y z
N MET A 1 9.05 -10.45 18.63
CA MET A 1 8.99 -9.87 17.28
C MET A 1 9.87 -10.72 16.38
N SER A 2 9.26 -11.53 15.53
CA SER A 2 9.99 -12.29 14.50
C SER A 2 10.49 -11.29 13.46
N ALA A 3 11.78 -11.30 13.11
CA ALA A 3 12.26 -10.45 12.03
C ALA A 3 11.54 -10.84 10.73
N LEU A 4 10.97 -9.86 10.02
CA LEU A 4 10.35 -10.10 8.71
C LEU A 4 11.38 -10.82 7.82
N ARG A 5 10.99 -11.98 7.27
CA ARG A 5 11.84 -12.77 6.34
C ARG A 5 12.30 -11.95 5.13
N PHE A 6 11.53 -10.92 4.79
CA PHE A 6 11.86 -9.91 3.79
C PHE A 6 11.94 -8.56 4.49
N PRO A 7 13.15 -8.06 4.82
CA PRO A 7 13.26 -6.74 5.42
C PRO A 7 12.66 -5.70 4.47
N LEU A 8 12.09 -4.65 5.06
CA LEU A 8 11.73 -3.48 4.27
C LEU A 8 13.01 -2.87 3.67
N PRO A 9 12.98 -2.43 2.40
CA PRO A 9 14.09 -1.68 1.85
C PRO A 9 14.30 -0.43 2.69
N GLU A 10 15.56 -0.08 2.91
CA GLU A 10 15.90 1.13 3.61
C GLU A 10 15.58 2.34 2.72
N ALA A 11 14.82 3.32 3.24
CA ALA A 11 14.64 4.58 2.57
C ALA A 11 16.01 5.25 2.33
N SER A 12 16.20 5.85 1.15
CA SER A 12 17.44 6.55 0.85
C SER A 12 17.68 7.71 1.83
N THR A 13 18.94 8.11 2.01
CA THR A 13 19.29 9.27 2.82
C THR A 13 18.54 10.52 2.37
N ARG A 14 18.41 10.72 1.05
CA ARG A 14 17.71 11.87 0.48
C ARG A 14 16.22 11.85 0.82
N LEU A 15 15.56 10.71 0.69
CA LEU A 15 14.16 10.56 1.05
C LEU A 15 13.93 10.81 2.55
N LYS A 16 14.80 10.26 3.40
CA LYS A 16 14.75 10.48 4.86
C LYS A 16 14.91 11.97 5.21
N GLU A 17 15.88 12.64 4.61
CA GLU A 17 16.08 14.08 4.80
C GLU A 17 14.87 14.88 4.32
N TRP A 18 14.33 14.54 3.17
CA TRP A 18 13.14 15.21 2.63
C TRP A 18 11.96 15.10 3.60
N LEU A 19 11.69 13.88 4.10
CA LEU A 19 10.60 13.60 5.04
C LEU A 19 10.82 14.17 6.44
N LYS A 20 12.05 14.59 6.77
CA LYS A 20 12.38 15.23 8.03
C LYS A 20 12.02 16.72 8.04
N TYR A 21 12.11 17.38 6.89
CA TYR A 21 11.99 18.84 6.73
C TYR A 21 10.73 19.28 5.99
N ASN A 22 9.88 18.36 5.54
CA ASN A 22 8.58 18.66 4.94
C ASN A 22 7.46 18.05 5.77
N ASP A 23 6.43 18.84 6.04
CA ASP A 23 5.23 18.35 6.72
C ASP A 23 4.40 17.52 5.75
N VAL A 24 4.15 16.25 6.14
CA VAL A 24 3.36 15.31 5.34
C VAL A 24 2.03 15.03 6.02
N VAL A 25 0.94 15.02 5.25
CA VAL A 25 -0.37 14.51 5.68
C VAL A 25 -0.61 13.17 4.98
N LEU A 26 -0.83 12.11 5.74
CA LEU A 26 -1.14 10.79 5.19
C LEU A 26 -2.65 10.63 5.00
N GLY A 27 -3.14 10.75 3.77
CA GLY A 27 -4.54 10.54 3.38
C GLY A 27 -4.90 9.05 3.25
N SER A 28 -4.61 8.26 4.28
CA SER A 28 -4.80 6.80 4.26
C SER A 28 -4.95 6.20 5.66
N GLN A 29 -5.92 5.28 5.80
CA GLN A 29 -6.09 4.44 7.00
C GLN A 29 -5.29 3.12 6.98
N SER A 30 -4.51 2.87 5.91
CA SER A 30 -3.72 1.65 5.80
C SER A 30 -2.61 1.58 6.85
N LEU A 31 -2.65 0.55 7.69
CA LEU A 31 -1.58 0.22 8.65
C LEU A 31 -0.24 -0.08 7.96
N GLY A 32 -0.27 -0.71 6.77
CA GLY A 32 0.94 -1.02 6.00
C GLY A 32 1.70 0.24 5.59
N ARG A 33 1.06 1.14 4.85
CA ARG A 33 1.60 2.47 4.49
C ARG A 33 2.14 3.24 5.69
N ARG A 34 1.37 3.28 6.79
CA ARG A 34 1.81 3.95 8.02
C ARG A 34 3.11 3.35 8.54
N LYS A 35 3.18 2.03 8.65
CA LYS A 35 4.37 1.30 9.09
C LYS A 35 5.58 1.56 8.19
N VAL A 36 5.39 1.61 6.87
CA VAL A 36 6.49 1.93 5.93
C VAL A 36 7.00 3.36 6.16
N LEU A 37 6.12 4.35 6.33
CA LEU A 37 6.51 5.74 6.63
C LEU A 37 7.20 5.88 7.99
N ASP A 38 6.66 5.24 9.03
CA ASP A 38 7.24 5.27 10.38
C ASP A 38 8.67 4.72 10.34
N MET A 39 8.89 3.64 9.58
CA MET A 39 10.21 3.03 9.41
C MET A 39 11.15 3.83 8.51
N SER A 40 10.65 4.65 7.59
CA SER A 40 11.48 5.61 6.84
C SER A 40 11.89 6.83 7.66
N GLY A 41 11.57 6.89 8.95
CA GLY A 41 11.93 8.00 9.84
C GLY A 41 11.12 9.28 9.55
N SER A 42 10.00 9.14 8.85
CA SER A 42 9.14 10.24 8.47
C SER A 42 8.33 10.73 9.65
N ARG A 43 8.13 12.05 9.73
CA ARG A 43 7.15 12.65 10.63
C ARG A 43 6.01 13.17 9.78
N TYR A 44 4.95 12.37 9.61
CA TYR A 44 3.69 12.93 9.10
C TYR A 44 2.94 13.56 10.29
N ILE A 45 2.32 14.71 10.04
CA ILE A 45 1.71 15.53 11.08
C ILE A 45 0.26 15.15 11.35
N ALA A 46 -0.40 14.45 10.41
CA ALA A 46 -1.77 14.01 10.53
C ALA A 46 -2.06 12.81 9.62
N THR A 47 -3.09 12.05 9.97
CA THR A 47 -3.72 11.08 9.06
C THR A 47 -5.16 11.49 8.80
N MET A 48 -5.58 11.46 7.54
CA MET A 48 -6.95 11.81 7.14
C MET A 48 -7.61 10.62 6.43
N ASP A 49 -8.90 10.43 6.69
CA ASP A 49 -9.73 9.51 5.95
C ASP A 49 -10.45 10.28 4.82
N PRO A 50 -10.20 9.96 3.54
CA PRO A 50 -10.89 10.60 2.43
C PRO A 50 -12.38 10.24 2.35
N ASP A 51 -12.85 9.17 3.03
CA ASP A 51 -14.25 8.69 3.04
C ASP A 51 -14.91 8.73 1.64
N ILE A 52 -14.46 7.84 0.74
CA ILE A 52 -14.98 7.74 -0.63
C ILE A 52 -15.54 6.35 -0.91
N ASP A 53 -16.53 6.30 -1.80
CA ASP A 53 -16.96 5.04 -2.41
C ASP A 53 -15.95 4.61 -3.48
N GLU A 54 -14.99 3.76 -3.09
CA GLU A 54 -13.93 3.26 -3.99
C GLU A 54 -14.50 2.52 -5.21
N LYS A 55 -15.68 1.90 -5.10
CA LYS A 55 -16.31 1.14 -6.20
C LYS A 55 -16.72 2.03 -7.36
N ALA A 56 -17.00 3.31 -7.11
CA ALA A 56 -17.33 4.30 -8.14
C ALA A 56 -16.15 4.61 -9.09
N PHE A 57 -14.92 4.26 -8.71
CA PHE A 57 -13.71 4.54 -9.48
C PHE A 57 -13.19 3.34 -10.28
N ARG A 58 -13.90 2.20 -10.27
CA ARG A 58 -13.50 0.99 -10.99
C ARG A 58 -13.31 1.25 -12.48
N LYS A 59 -12.21 0.74 -13.03
CA LYS A 59 -11.82 0.82 -14.45
C LYS A 59 -11.65 -0.59 -15.03
N ASP A 60 -11.30 -0.65 -16.31
CA ASP A 60 -11.13 -1.90 -17.05
C ASP A 60 -9.89 -2.67 -16.57
N SER A 61 -8.81 -1.97 -16.20
CA SER A 61 -7.62 -2.60 -15.65
C SER A 61 -7.46 -2.39 -14.13
N PRO A 62 -6.81 -3.34 -13.42
CA PRO A 62 -6.46 -3.18 -12.01
C PRO A 62 -5.56 -1.97 -11.73
N GLU A 63 -4.61 -1.70 -12.62
CA GLU A 63 -3.70 -0.55 -12.54
C GLU A 63 -4.48 0.78 -12.60
N GLU A 64 -5.33 0.95 -13.62
CA GLU A 64 -6.14 2.15 -13.78
C GLU A 64 -7.14 2.32 -12.64
N THR A 65 -7.71 1.22 -12.13
CA THR A 65 -8.60 1.25 -10.96
C THR A 65 -7.85 1.78 -9.74
N CYS A 66 -6.68 1.22 -9.44
CA CYS A 66 -5.85 1.64 -8.32
C CYS A 66 -5.46 3.11 -8.42
N VAL A 67 -5.04 3.56 -9.60
CA VAL A 67 -4.74 4.97 -9.86
C VAL A 67 -5.98 5.84 -9.65
N ALA A 68 -7.12 5.48 -10.24
CA ALA A 68 -8.35 6.25 -10.14
C ALA A 68 -8.83 6.40 -8.69
N VAL A 69 -8.79 5.33 -7.89
CA VAL A 69 -9.13 5.37 -6.47
C VAL A 69 -8.15 6.28 -5.69
N ALA A 70 -6.85 6.13 -5.89
CA ALA A 70 -5.85 6.98 -5.23
C ALA A 70 -6.02 8.47 -5.59
N CYS A 71 -6.38 8.76 -6.85
CA CYS A 71 -6.72 10.09 -7.32
C CYS A 71 -7.97 10.63 -6.63
N GLY A 72 -9.05 9.86 -6.58
CA GLY A 72 -10.29 10.26 -5.92
C GLY A 72 -10.09 10.58 -4.44
N LYS A 73 -9.25 9.81 -3.74
CA LYS A 73 -8.85 10.06 -2.35
C LYS A 73 -8.15 11.42 -2.21
N ALA A 74 -7.20 11.70 -3.10
CA ALA A 74 -6.49 12.98 -3.12
C ALA A 74 -7.42 14.15 -3.42
N ASP A 75 -8.33 14.03 -4.39
CA ASP A 75 -9.24 15.10 -4.80
C ASP A 75 -10.15 15.57 -3.65
N VAL A 76 -10.59 14.67 -2.77
CA VAL A 76 -11.40 15.02 -1.60
C VAL A 76 -10.58 15.77 -0.55
N LEU A 77 -9.37 15.30 -0.26
CA LEU A 77 -8.53 15.83 0.81
C LEU A 77 -7.77 17.11 0.40
N GLU A 78 -7.37 17.22 -0.87
CA GLU A 78 -6.66 18.38 -1.42
C GLU A 78 -7.48 19.66 -1.20
N ARG A 79 -8.79 19.60 -1.39
CA ARG A 79 -9.69 20.75 -1.18
C ARG A 79 -9.65 21.28 0.24
N GLN A 80 -9.39 20.42 1.22
CA GLN A 80 -9.34 20.77 2.65
C GLN A 80 -7.98 21.33 3.06
N LEU A 81 -6.92 20.97 2.34
CA LEU A 81 -5.54 21.35 2.66
C LEU A 81 -4.99 22.48 1.78
N LYS A 82 -5.75 22.92 0.77
CA LYS A 82 -5.34 23.94 -0.19
C LYS A 82 -4.82 25.22 0.49
N GLY A 83 -3.63 25.65 0.08
CA GLY A 83 -2.93 26.82 0.59
C GLY A 83 -2.08 26.57 1.84
N LEU A 84 -2.11 25.37 2.41
CA LEU A 84 -1.25 24.99 3.53
C LEU A 84 0.11 24.51 3.00
N ASP A 85 1.18 24.83 3.75
CA ASP A 85 2.54 24.35 3.45
C ASP A 85 2.75 22.90 3.91
N VAL A 86 2.03 21.98 3.27
CA VAL A 86 2.09 20.54 3.54
C VAL A 86 2.05 19.74 2.25
N VAL A 87 2.58 18.53 2.28
CA VAL A 87 2.43 17.55 1.20
C VAL A 87 1.43 16.48 1.59
N LEU A 88 0.35 16.37 0.83
CA LEU A 88 -0.63 15.30 0.97
C LEU A 88 -0.12 14.06 0.25
N LEU A 89 -0.11 12.91 0.95
CA LEU A 89 0.21 11.61 0.40
C LEU A 89 -1.02 10.71 0.50
N CYS A 90 -1.61 10.39 -0.66
CA CYS A 90 -2.70 9.42 -0.78
C CYS A 90 -2.20 8.17 -1.50
N GLY A 91 -2.85 7.05 -1.24
CA GLY A 91 -2.52 5.82 -1.95
C GLY A 91 -3.65 4.81 -1.94
N ASP A 92 -3.61 3.94 -2.95
CA ASP A 92 -4.50 2.81 -3.09
C ASP A 92 -3.70 1.54 -3.41
N GLN A 93 -4.32 0.37 -3.19
CA GLN A 93 -3.69 -0.89 -3.53
C GLN A 93 -4.76 -1.95 -3.82
N VAL A 94 -4.58 -2.64 -4.94
CA VAL A 94 -5.40 -3.79 -5.32
C VAL A 94 -4.54 -5.04 -5.48
N ALA A 95 -5.12 -6.21 -5.22
CA ALA A 95 -4.49 -7.50 -5.42
C ALA A 95 -5.12 -8.23 -6.61
N VAL A 96 -4.31 -8.94 -7.39
CA VAL A 96 -4.74 -9.75 -8.52
C VAL A 96 -4.07 -11.12 -8.43
N CYS A 97 -4.85 -12.18 -8.60
CA CYS A 97 -4.33 -13.54 -8.69
C CYS A 97 -5.15 -14.31 -9.72
N GLU A 98 -4.49 -14.96 -10.68
CA GLU A 98 -5.16 -15.66 -11.79
C GLU A 98 -6.22 -14.80 -12.51
N ASP A 99 -5.85 -13.55 -12.83
CA ASP A 99 -6.69 -12.57 -13.51
C ASP A 99 -7.94 -12.10 -12.72
N GLU A 100 -8.14 -12.60 -11.49
CA GLU A 100 -9.17 -12.14 -10.57
C GLU A 100 -8.66 -10.93 -9.75
N LEU A 101 -9.34 -9.78 -9.89
CA LEU A 101 -9.17 -8.64 -8.99
C LEU A 101 -9.80 -8.98 -7.63
N ARG A 102 -9.01 -8.90 -6.56
CA ARG A 102 -9.42 -9.26 -5.20
C ARG A 102 -9.43 -8.05 -4.30
N GLU A 103 -10.62 -7.69 -3.83
CA GLU A 103 -10.84 -6.67 -2.81
C GLU A 103 -10.61 -7.25 -1.40
N LYS A 104 -10.94 -6.50 -0.35
CA LYS A 104 -10.94 -7.03 1.01
C LYS A 104 -12.00 -8.14 1.10
N PRO A 105 -11.70 -9.27 1.75
CA PRO A 105 -12.65 -10.38 1.81
C PRO A 105 -13.91 -9.98 2.58
N GLU A 106 -15.07 -10.46 2.14
CA GLU A 106 -16.34 -10.24 2.85
C GLU A 106 -16.48 -11.15 4.09
N GLY A 107 -15.66 -12.19 4.20
CA GLY A 107 -15.68 -13.12 5.33
C GLY A 107 -14.59 -14.19 5.29
N SER A 108 -14.62 -15.09 6.27
CA SER A 108 -13.59 -16.11 6.48
C SER A 108 -13.50 -17.14 5.35
N GLU A 109 -14.62 -17.46 4.70
CA GLU A 109 -14.65 -18.39 3.56
C GLU A 109 -13.91 -17.81 2.35
N GLU A 110 -14.11 -16.53 2.07
CA GLU A 110 -13.42 -15.85 0.98
C GLU A 110 -11.93 -15.63 1.30
N ALA A 111 -11.61 -15.20 2.51
CA ALA A 111 -10.22 -15.09 2.96
C ALA A 111 -9.48 -16.44 2.82
N ARG A 112 -10.14 -17.53 3.20
CA ARG A 112 -9.63 -18.90 3.03
C ARG A 112 -9.41 -19.25 1.57
N ARG A 113 -10.36 -18.96 0.68
CA ARG A 113 -10.21 -19.18 -0.78
C ARG A 113 -8.95 -18.49 -1.29
N PHE A 114 -8.81 -17.20 -0.99
CA PHE A 114 -7.66 -16.41 -1.42
C PHE A 114 -6.34 -16.99 -0.94
N ILE A 115 -6.23 -17.31 0.36
CA ILE A 115 -4.99 -17.86 0.94
C ILE A 115 -4.67 -19.24 0.36
N LYS A 116 -5.68 -20.09 0.09
CA LYS A 116 -5.47 -21.40 -0.56
C LYS A 116 -4.91 -21.26 -1.97
N ASP A 117 -5.34 -20.28 -2.73
CA ASP A 117 -4.78 -20.02 -4.06
C ASP A 117 -3.29 -19.67 -3.96
N TYR A 118 -2.93 -18.80 -3.01
CA TYR A 118 -1.54 -18.43 -2.78
C TYR A 118 -0.70 -19.62 -2.34
N ALA A 119 -1.26 -20.50 -1.50
CA ALA A 119 -0.62 -21.72 -1.03
C ALA A 119 -0.31 -22.73 -2.15
N GLN A 120 -0.95 -22.63 -3.32
CA GLN A 120 -0.62 -23.46 -4.48
C GLN A 120 0.58 -22.93 -5.28
N GLY A 121 1.21 -21.85 -4.82
CA GLY A 121 2.36 -21.23 -5.48
C GLY A 121 1.97 -20.24 -6.58
N LYS A 122 0.68 -19.87 -6.67
CA LYS A 122 0.18 -18.85 -7.59
C LYS A 122 0.77 -17.49 -7.20
N GLY A 123 1.18 -16.71 -8.22
CA GLY A 123 1.71 -15.37 -8.01
C GLY A 123 0.60 -14.39 -7.67
N VAL A 124 0.78 -13.59 -6.62
CA VAL A 124 -0.10 -12.49 -6.26
C VAL A 124 0.52 -11.20 -6.77
N ILE A 125 -0.17 -10.55 -7.71
CA ILE A 125 0.23 -9.25 -8.23
C ILE A 125 -0.45 -8.19 -7.36
N THR A 126 0.32 -7.21 -6.91
CA THR A 126 -0.22 -6.00 -6.29
C THR A 126 0.10 -4.80 -7.16
N TRP A 127 -0.92 -3.97 -7.39
CA TRP A 127 -0.77 -2.65 -7.99
C TRP A 127 -0.96 -1.63 -6.89
N THR A 128 0.04 -0.77 -6.70
CA THR A 128 0.04 0.26 -5.65
C THR A 128 0.20 1.63 -6.27
N ALA A 129 -0.85 2.45 -6.21
CA ALA A 129 -0.84 3.81 -6.70
C ALA A 129 -0.57 4.78 -5.55
N ILE A 130 0.28 5.77 -5.80
CA ILE A 130 0.58 6.86 -4.87
C ILE A 130 0.31 8.18 -5.59
N VAL A 131 -0.40 9.07 -4.91
CA VAL A 131 -0.63 10.45 -5.31
C VAL A 131 -0.02 11.34 -4.26
N VAL A 132 0.84 12.26 -4.69
CA VAL A 132 1.41 13.30 -3.85
C VAL A 132 0.98 14.66 -4.37
N VAL A 133 0.60 15.55 -3.46
CA VAL A 133 0.14 16.90 -3.77
C VAL A 133 0.84 17.89 -2.86
N ASP A 134 1.55 18.86 -3.45
CA ASP A 134 1.98 20.05 -2.73
C ASP A 134 0.77 20.96 -2.53
N CYS A 135 0.25 21.01 -1.30
CA CYS A 135 -0.98 21.72 -1.02
C CYS A 135 -0.80 23.25 -1.07
N LEU A 136 0.43 23.75 -1.06
CA LEU A 136 0.73 25.19 -1.12
C LEU A 136 0.55 25.74 -2.53
N ASN A 137 1.09 25.05 -3.53
CA ASN A 137 1.11 25.50 -4.93
C ASN A 137 0.22 24.67 -5.87
N GLY A 138 -0.34 23.55 -5.39
CA GLY A 138 -1.23 22.66 -6.16
C GLY A 138 -0.51 21.71 -7.11
N THR A 139 0.82 21.62 -7.05
CA THR A 139 1.58 20.69 -7.90
C THR A 139 1.28 19.26 -7.47
N ARG A 140 1.03 18.40 -8.45
CA ARG A 140 0.60 17.02 -8.24
C ARG A 140 1.43 16.04 -9.05
N ALA A 141 1.76 14.92 -8.43
CA ALA A 141 2.38 13.78 -9.11
C ALA A 141 1.70 12.47 -8.72
N VAL A 142 1.65 11.55 -9.68
CA VAL A 142 1.04 10.23 -9.54
C VAL A 142 2.00 9.19 -10.08
N GLY A 143 2.11 8.06 -9.38
CA GLY A 143 2.82 6.87 -9.84
C GLY A 143 2.04 5.61 -9.46
N CYS A 144 2.24 4.54 -10.23
CA CYS A 144 1.75 3.21 -9.90
C CYS A 144 2.89 2.20 -10.00
N HIS A 145 2.97 1.32 -9.01
CA HIS A 145 4.02 0.32 -8.92
C HIS A 145 3.43 -1.09 -8.85
N LYS A 146 4.05 -2.02 -9.58
CA LYS A 146 3.69 -3.43 -9.61
C LYS A 146 4.66 -4.24 -8.76
N ALA A 147 4.14 -5.06 -7.86
CA ALA A 147 4.92 -6.09 -7.17
C ALA A 147 4.27 -7.47 -7.34
N ILE A 148 5.07 -8.53 -7.38
CA ILE A 148 4.61 -9.91 -7.48
C ILE A 148 5.16 -10.71 -6.31
N THR A 149 4.29 -11.41 -5.60
CA THR A 149 4.67 -12.23 -4.45
C THR A 149 4.26 -13.67 -4.66
N TRP A 150 5.17 -14.59 -4.32
CA TRP A 150 4.90 -16.02 -4.34
C TRP A 150 5.05 -16.58 -2.94
N PHE A 151 4.20 -17.54 -2.61
CA PHE A 151 4.22 -18.26 -1.34
C PHE A 151 4.77 -19.67 -1.51
N ASN A 152 5.33 -20.20 -0.43
CA ASN A 152 5.54 -21.64 -0.27
C ASN A 152 4.18 -22.31 0.01
N PRO A 153 4.08 -23.64 -0.15
CA PRO A 153 2.89 -24.37 0.28
C PRO A 153 2.53 -24.08 1.74
N ILE A 154 1.27 -23.69 1.96
CA ILE A 154 0.70 -23.44 3.29
C ILE A 154 -0.20 -24.63 3.61
N ARG A 155 0.04 -25.30 4.74
CA ARG A 155 -0.80 -26.43 5.16
C ARG A 155 -2.16 -25.92 5.62
N GLU A 156 -3.21 -26.68 5.35
CA GLU A 156 -4.61 -26.32 5.66
C GLU A 156 -4.82 -25.83 7.10
N HIS A 157 -4.25 -26.52 8.10
CA HIS A 157 -4.40 -26.10 9.51
C HIS A 157 -3.82 -24.72 9.82
N PHE A 158 -2.81 -24.25 9.08
CA PHE A 158 -2.33 -22.87 9.22
C PHE A 158 -3.33 -21.91 8.60
N ILE A 159 -3.89 -22.23 7.44
CA ILE A 159 -4.93 -21.42 6.81
C ILE A 159 -6.16 -21.31 7.74
N ASP A 160 -6.58 -22.43 8.33
CA ASP A 160 -7.65 -22.48 9.34
C ASP A 160 -7.37 -21.53 10.51
N ALA A 161 -6.16 -21.58 11.08
CA ALA A 161 -5.78 -20.73 12.19
C ALA A 161 -5.79 -19.24 11.81
N ILE A 162 -5.30 -18.90 10.60
CA ILE A 162 -5.25 -17.52 10.10
C ILE A 162 -6.66 -16.94 9.95
N VAL A 163 -7.60 -17.71 9.39
CA VAL A 163 -8.97 -17.23 9.18
C VAL A 163 -9.84 -17.32 10.42
N ALA A 164 -9.51 -18.18 11.38
CA ALA A 164 -10.24 -18.27 12.65
C ALA A 164 -10.02 -17.04 13.55
N ASP A 165 -8.93 -16.29 13.37
CA ASP A 165 -8.68 -15.06 14.10
C ASP A 165 -9.37 -13.84 13.42
N PRO A 166 -10.47 -13.31 13.98
CA PRO A 166 -11.17 -12.17 13.39
C PRO A 166 -10.36 -10.86 13.45
N HIS A 167 -9.28 -10.81 14.25
CA HIS A 167 -8.40 -9.65 14.33
C HIS A 167 -7.23 -9.70 13.34
N SER A 168 -7.13 -10.78 12.56
CA SER A 168 -6.10 -10.97 11.55
C SER A 168 -6.15 -9.87 10.48
N LEU A 169 -4.97 -9.38 10.07
CA LEU A 169 -4.86 -8.33 9.05
C LEU A 169 -5.35 -8.79 7.67
N VAL A 170 -5.48 -10.09 7.44
CA VAL A 170 -6.01 -10.66 6.18
C VAL A 170 -7.43 -10.17 5.87
N TYR A 171 -8.20 -9.75 6.87
CA TYR A 171 -9.54 -9.17 6.67
C TYR A 171 -9.51 -7.69 6.27
N ARG A 172 -8.37 -7.02 6.44
CA ARG A 172 -8.19 -5.59 6.17
C ARG A 172 -7.39 -5.30 4.91
N CYS A 173 -6.82 -6.33 4.30
CA CYS A 173 -5.96 -6.23 3.12
C CYS A 173 -6.67 -6.76 1.87
N ALA A 174 -6.44 -6.10 0.74
CA ALA A 174 -6.92 -6.55 -0.55
C ALA A 174 -6.44 -7.99 -0.84
N GLY A 175 -7.35 -8.86 -1.25
CA GLY A 175 -7.10 -10.27 -1.50
C GLY A 175 -6.61 -11.06 -0.30
N SER A 176 -6.85 -10.61 0.94
CA SER A 176 -6.26 -11.26 2.13
C SER A 176 -4.74 -11.36 2.10
N PHE A 177 -4.12 -10.49 1.33
CA PHE A 177 -2.70 -10.52 1.08
C PHE A 177 -2.00 -9.48 1.95
N CYS A 178 -1.26 -9.96 2.94
CA CYS A 178 -0.38 -9.17 3.78
C CYS A 178 0.99 -9.87 3.90
N ILE A 179 2.03 -9.12 4.23
CA ILE A 179 3.36 -9.67 4.58
C ILE A 179 3.72 -9.29 6.01
N ASP A 180 2.84 -9.63 6.93
CA ASP A 180 2.99 -9.46 8.37
C ASP A 180 3.61 -10.71 9.03
N ASP A 181 3.53 -10.79 10.35
CA ASP A 181 4.02 -11.94 11.12
C ASP A 181 3.20 -13.22 10.85
N VAL A 182 2.03 -13.11 10.19
CA VAL A 182 1.09 -14.21 9.93
C VAL A 182 1.38 -14.85 8.58
N MET A 183 1.36 -14.05 7.51
CA MET A 183 1.54 -14.52 6.14
C MET A 183 3.01 -14.45 5.69
N GLY A 184 3.81 -13.54 6.27
CA GLY A 184 5.22 -13.33 5.95
C GLY A 184 6.12 -14.57 6.03
N PRO A 185 5.97 -15.47 7.03
CA PRO A 185 6.76 -16.70 7.11
C PRO A 185 6.62 -17.60 5.86
N PHE A 186 5.45 -17.57 5.20
CA PHE A 186 5.16 -18.39 4.03
C PHE A 186 5.67 -17.78 2.72
N VAL A 187 6.03 -16.50 2.69
CA VAL A 187 6.53 -15.84 1.48
C VAL A 187 7.81 -16.53 0.99
N ARG A 188 7.82 -16.91 -0.29
CA ARG A 188 8.93 -17.54 -0.99
C ARG A 188 9.80 -16.50 -1.70
N LYS A 189 9.17 -15.56 -2.40
CA LYS A 189 9.83 -14.55 -3.23
C LYS A 189 8.94 -13.33 -3.37
N ILE A 190 9.57 -12.15 -3.41
CA ILE A 190 8.94 -10.88 -3.81
C ILE A 190 9.75 -10.30 -4.96
N GLU A 191 9.07 -9.88 -6.03
CA GLU A 191 9.58 -8.99 -7.07
C GLU A 191 8.90 -7.63 -6.91
N GLY A 192 9.66 -6.53 -6.94
CA GLY A 192 9.15 -5.16 -6.76
C GLY A 192 9.23 -4.59 -5.33
N GLY A 193 9.64 -5.38 -4.34
CA GLY A 193 9.91 -4.88 -2.98
C GLY A 193 8.78 -5.08 -1.97
N SER A 194 9.16 -5.30 -0.71
CA SER A 194 8.24 -5.52 0.42
C SER A 194 7.48 -4.25 0.82
N ASP A 195 8.08 -3.08 0.63
CA ASP A 195 7.47 -1.75 0.79
C ASP A 195 6.30 -1.54 -0.18
N SER A 196 6.47 -1.93 -1.45
CA SER A 196 5.38 -1.92 -2.43
C SER A 196 4.24 -2.84 -2.00
N VAL A 197 4.56 -4.05 -1.55
CA VAL A 197 3.55 -5.00 -1.05
C VAL A 197 2.84 -4.46 0.19
N MET A 198 3.54 -3.76 1.08
CA MET A 198 2.96 -3.08 2.24
C MET A 198 2.19 -1.80 1.89
N GLY A 199 2.16 -1.43 0.60
CA GLY A 199 1.30 -0.37 0.07
C GLY A 199 1.99 0.98 -0.12
N LEU A 200 3.31 1.08 0.06
CA LEU A 200 4.07 2.31 -0.17
C LEU A 200 5.46 2.03 -0.77
N PRO A 201 5.58 1.97 -2.10
CA PRO A 201 6.87 1.77 -2.79
C PRO A 201 7.77 3.00 -2.59
N LEU A 202 8.80 2.88 -1.74
CA LEU A 202 9.68 3.98 -1.32
C LEU A 202 10.49 4.56 -2.48
N GLY A 203 10.97 3.73 -3.40
CA GLY A 203 11.69 4.20 -4.59
C GLY A 203 10.82 5.10 -5.47
N MET A 204 9.59 4.66 -5.77
CA MET A 204 8.63 5.47 -6.50
C MET A 204 8.22 6.72 -5.72
N LEU A 205 8.01 6.60 -4.40
CA LEU A 205 7.70 7.75 -3.55
C LEU A 205 8.80 8.82 -3.63
N GLU A 206 10.07 8.40 -3.58
CA GLU A 206 11.21 9.31 -3.74
C GLU A 206 11.19 10.03 -5.08
N GLU A 207 10.99 9.30 -6.19
CA GLU A 207 10.91 9.89 -7.52
C GLU A 207 9.79 10.93 -7.64
N LEU A 208 8.62 10.64 -7.04
CA LEU A 208 7.49 11.58 -7.05
C LEU A 208 7.81 12.83 -6.23
N LEU A 209 8.33 12.67 -5.01
CA LEU A 209 8.58 13.79 -4.10
C LEU A 209 9.74 14.66 -4.57
N LEU A 210 10.89 14.06 -4.85
CA LEU A 210 12.13 14.76 -5.18
C LEU A 210 12.23 15.12 -6.67
N GLY A 211 11.50 14.41 -7.54
CA GLY A 211 11.53 14.67 -8.98
C GLY A 211 10.44 15.63 -9.45
N LYS A 212 9.29 15.69 -8.75
CA LYS A 212 8.10 16.38 -9.26
C LYS A 212 7.40 17.32 -8.28
N ILE A 213 7.64 17.20 -6.97
CA ILE A 213 6.94 18.00 -5.95
C ILE A 213 7.84 19.08 -5.38
N ARG A 214 8.84 18.69 -4.57
CA ARG A 214 9.77 19.61 -3.92
C ARG A 214 11.19 19.05 -4.10
N PRO A 215 11.80 19.23 -5.28
CA PRO A 215 13.18 18.81 -5.50
C PRO A 215 14.12 19.51 -4.52
N PHE A 216 15.18 18.80 -4.10
CA PHE A 216 16.32 19.47 -3.49
C PHE A 216 16.94 20.39 -4.55
N LEU A 217 16.96 21.70 -4.27
CA LEU A 217 17.69 22.69 -5.07
C LEU A 217 19.20 22.46 -4.98
#